data_AF-A0A2J8RXR1-F1
#
_entry.id   AF-A0A2J8RXR1-F1
#
_cell.length_a   1.000
_cell.length_b   1.000
_cell.length_c   1.000
_cell.angle_alpha   90.00
_cell.angle_beta   90.00
_cell.angle_gamma   90.00
#
_symmetry.space_group_name_H-M   'P 1'
#
loop_
_entity.id
_entity.type
_entity.pdbx_description
1 polymer ?
#
loop_
_entity_poly.entity_id
_entity_poly.type
_entity_poly.pdbx_seq_one_letter_code
_entity_poly.pdbx_strand_id
1 'polypeptide(L)'
;LEWKIIYVGSAESEEFDQILDSVLVGPVPAGRHMFIFQADAPNPSLIPETDAVGVTVVLITCTYHGQEFIRVGYYVNNEYLNPELRENPPMKPDFSQVGPVSTSCFQQGRSLYLGGVQPFKLGVKVTS
;
A
#
# COMPACT_ATOMS: atom_id res chain seq x y z
N LEU A 1 -17.44 -9.21 7.00
CA LEU A 1 -15.99 -9.23 6.75
C LEU A 1 -15.49 -7.81 6.87
N GLU A 2 -14.37 -7.59 7.54
CA GLU A 2 -13.70 -6.30 7.60
C GLU A 2 -12.40 -6.39 6.81
N TRP A 3 -12.27 -5.58 5.75
CA TRP A 3 -11.07 -5.50 4.93
C TRP A 3 -10.31 -4.23 5.27
N LYS A 4 -8.99 -4.30 5.42
CA LYS A 4 -8.13 -3.13 5.65
C LYS A 4 -6.99 -3.09 4.65
N ILE A 5 -6.62 -1.89 4.22
CA ILE A 5 -5.35 -1.62 3.55
C ILE A 5 -4.46 -0.92 4.58
N ILE A 6 -3.24 -1.44 4.76
CA ILE A 6 -2.29 -0.96 5.75
C ILE A 6 -0.97 -0.69 5.03
N TYR A 7 -0.42 0.51 5.21
CA TYR A 7 0.93 0.84 4.78
C TYR A 7 1.89 0.64 5.95
N VAL A 8 2.94 -0.14 5.73
CA VAL A 8 3.99 -0.36 6.74
C VAL A 8 4.92 0.86 6.73
N GLY A 9 4.91 1.64 7.81
CA GLY A 9 5.67 2.89 7.87
C GLY A 9 7.16 2.68 8.15
N SER A 10 7.51 1.61 8.85
CA SER A 10 8.88 1.24 9.17
C SER A 10 9.01 -0.28 9.26
N ALA A 11 10.15 -0.83 8.85
CA ALA A 11 10.42 -2.26 9.02
C ALA A 11 10.67 -2.66 10.49
N GLU A 12 10.98 -1.68 11.35
CA GLU A 12 11.40 -1.92 12.73
C GLU A 12 10.25 -1.81 13.74
N SER A 13 9.15 -1.14 13.39
CA SER A 13 8.06 -0.87 14.31
C SER A 13 6.71 -0.73 13.62
N GLU A 14 5.70 -1.41 14.18
CA GLU A 14 4.29 -1.30 13.80
C GLU A 14 3.67 0.04 14.24
N GLU A 15 4.34 0.84 15.07
CA GLU A 15 3.84 2.16 15.51
C GLU A 15 3.68 3.15 14.36
N PHE A 16 4.40 2.92 13.26
CA PHE A 16 4.33 3.75 12.05
C PHE A 16 3.36 3.19 11.01
N ASP A 17 2.69 2.07 11.30
CA ASP A 17 1.71 1.48 10.39
C ASP A 17 0.48 2.38 10.26
N GLN A 18 0.11 2.64 9.02
CA GLN A 18 -1.02 3.51 8.69
C GLN A 18 -2.13 2.68 8.05
N ILE A 19 -3.29 2.63 8.70
CA ILE A 19 -4.50 2.10 8.07
C ILE A 19 -4.96 3.12 7.03
N LEU A 20 -4.80 2.79 5.75
CA LEU A 20 -5.16 3.67 4.64
C LEU A 20 -6.67 3.71 4.41
N ASP A 21 -7.34 2.56 4.53
CA ASP A 21 -8.81 2.46 4.51
C ASP A 21 -9.28 1.17 5.18
N SER A 22 -10.54 1.16 5.64
CA SER A 22 -11.24 0.00 6.20
C SER A 22 -12.67 -0.09 5.68
N VAL A 23 -13.04 -1.25 5.11
CA VAL A 23 -14.38 -1.48 4.57
C VAL A 23 -15.03 -2.71 5.18
N LEU A 24 -16.30 -2.54 5.58
CA LEU A 24 -17.16 -3.64 6.03
C LEU A 24 -17.95 -4.19 4.85
N VAL A 25 -17.81 -5.49 4.60
CA VAL A 25 -18.56 -6.22 3.56
C VAL A 25 -19.45 -7.26 4.24
N GLY A 26 -20.76 -7.07 4.13
CA GLY A 26 -21.74 -8.02 4.66
C GLY A 26 -23.20 -7.57 4.50
N PRO A 27 -24.17 -8.51 4.55
CA PRO A 27 -23.99 -9.97 4.59
C PRO A 27 -23.41 -10.51 3.27
N VAL A 28 -22.56 -11.55 3.34
CA VAL A 28 -21.85 -12.11 2.17
C VAL A 28 -22.51 -13.44 1.78
N PRO A 29 -23.25 -13.51 0.64
CA PRO A 29 -23.84 -14.77 0.16
C PRO A 29 -22.78 -15.82 -0.17
N ALA A 30 -23.16 -17.10 -0.21
CA ALA A 30 -22.27 -18.14 -0.72
C ALA A 30 -21.98 -17.92 -2.22
N GLY A 31 -20.72 -18.04 -2.62
CA GLY A 31 -20.29 -17.84 -4.01
C GLY A 31 -18.94 -17.15 -4.11
N ARG A 32 -18.55 -16.82 -5.34
CA ARG A 32 -17.34 -16.04 -5.64
C ARG A 32 -17.67 -14.57 -5.67
N HIS A 33 -16.86 -13.76 -4.99
CA HIS A 33 -17.07 -12.32 -4.89
C HIS A 33 -15.89 -11.53 -5.44
N MET A 34 -16.17 -10.34 -5.93
CA MET A 34 -15.21 -9.47 -6.58
C MET A 34 -15.61 -8.02 -6.35
N PHE A 35 -14.70 -7.23 -5.80
CA PHE A 35 -14.87 -5.80 -5.60
C PHE A 35 -13.55 -5.08 -5.81
N ILE A 36 -13.63 -3.77 -5.97
CA ILE A 36 -12.48 -2.87 -6.05
C ILE A 36 -12.34 -2.23 -4.67
N PHE A 37 -11.15 -2.34 -4.08
CA PHE A 37 -10.84 -1.68 -2.82
C PHE A 37 -9.81 -0.57 -3.09
N GLN A 38 -10.21 0.69 -2.88
CA GLN A 38 -9.38 1.87 -3.11
C GLN A 38 -9.12 2.61 -1.82
N ALA A 39 -7.87 3.03 -1.61
CA ALA A 39 -7.45 3.86 -0.50
C ALA A 39 -6.57 5.01 -0.97
N ASP A 40 -6.51 6.07 -0.18
CA ASP A 40 -5.62 7.21 -0.38
C ASP A 40 -4.16 6.87 0.01
N ALA A 41 -3.24 7.77 -0.31
CA ALA A 41 -1.82 7.65 0.06
C ALA A 41 -1.61 7.69 1.58
N PRO A 42 -0.55 7.05 2.11
CA PRO A 42 -0.12 7.26 3.49
C PRO A 42 0.23 8.73 3.73
N ASN A 43 0.08 9.18 4.98
CA ASN A 43 0.55 10.49 5.40
C ASN A 43 2.09 10.49 5.51
N PRO A 44 2.82 11.27 4.70
CA PRO A 44 4.28 11.29 4.72
C PRO A 44 4.86 11.78 6.04
N SER A 45 4.12 12.60 6.79
CA SER A 45 4.60 13.19 8.05
C SER A 45 4.73 12.17 9.18
N LEU A 46 4.12 11.00 9.02
CA LEU A 46 4.16 9.90 9.98
C LEU A 46 5.16 8.80 9.58
N ILE A 47 5.82 8.95 8.42
CA ILE A 47 6.82 8.01 7.95
C ILE A 47 8.20 8.49 8.44
N PRO A 48 8.99 7.64 9.12
CA PRO A 48 10.35 7.98 9.48
C PRO A 48 11.19 8.37 8.25
N GLU A 49 12.01 9.41 8.37
CA GLU A 49 12.86 9.89 7.27
C GLU A 49 13.81 8.80 6.75
N THR A 50 14.24 7.88 7.62
CA THR A 50 15.10 6.73 7.28
C THR A 50 14.39 5.68 6.42
N ASP A 51 13.07 5.57 6.53
CA ASP A 51 12.24 4.57 5.84
C ASP A 51 11.44 5.17 4.66
N ALA A 52 11.57 6.48 4.43
CA ALA A 52 10.86 7.20 3.38
C ALA A 52 11.25 6.73 1.96
N VAL A 53 12.51 6.33 1.77
CA VAL A 53 13.08 5.89 0.49
C VAL A 53 13.56 4.46 0.63
N GLY A 54 13.29 3.62 -0.37
CA GLY A 54 13.61 2.20 -0.36
C GLY A 54 12.35 1.34 -0.36
N VAL A 55 12.53 0.07 0.05
CA VAL A 55 11.48 -0.94 -0.01
C VAL A 55 10.67 -0.95 1.29
N THR A 56 9.36 -0.87 1.15
CA THR A 56 8.37 -1.06 2.22
C THR A 56 7.31 -2.08 1.79
N VAL A 57 6.28 -2.31 2.60
CA VAL A 57 5.19 -3.25 2.35
C VAL A 57 3.83 -2.57 2.51
N VAL A 58 2.90 -2.92 1.63
CA VAL A 58 1.46 -2.66 1.81
C VAL A 58 0.76 -3.98 2.10
N LEU A 59 0.01 -4.03 3.20
CA LEU A 59 -0.75 -5.18 3.64
C LEU A 59 -2.23 -5.00 3.34
N ILE A 60 -2.88 -6.09 2.98
CA ILE A 60 -4.32 -6.19 2.83
C ILE A 60 -4.79 -7.31 3.71
N THR A 61 -5.57 -6.97 4.72
CA THR A 61 -6.04 -7.93 5.70
C THR A 61 -7.55 -8.11 5.59
N CYS A 62 -8.03 -9.32 5.89
CA CYS A 62 -9.45 -9.61 6.06
C CYS A 62 -9.68 -10.25 7.41
N THR A 63 -10.64 -9.68 8.14
CA THR A 63 -11.01 -10.06 9.50
C THR A 63 -12.48 -10.49 9.56
N TYR A 64 -12.75 -11.56 10.30
CA TYR A 64 -14.09 -12.05 10.61
C TYR A 64 -14.22 -12.23 12.12
N HIS A 65 -15.21 -11.58 12.74
CA HIS A 65 -15.38 -11.56 14.21
C HIS A 65 -14.10 -11.20 14.99
N GLY A 66 -13.35 -10.21 14.50
CA GLY A 66 -12.12 -9.77 15.14
C GLY A 66 -10.92 -10.71 14.97
N GLN A 67 -11.07 -11.81 14.22
CA GLN A 67 -9.97 -12.71 13.87
C GLN A 67 -9.56 -12.50 12.43
N GLU A 68 -8.29 -12.12 12.23
CA GLU A 68 -7.70 -12.02 10.90
C GLU A 68 -7.50 -13.42 10.32
N PHE A 69 -7.95 -13.63 9.08
CA PHE A 69 -7.84 -14.93 8.40
C PHE A 69 -7.23 -14.83 6.99
N ILE A 70 -7.07 -13.62 6.45
CA ILE A 70 -6.32 -13.34 5.21
C ILE A 70 -5.36 -12.18 5.48
N ARG A 71 -4.12 -12.33 5.02
CA ARG A 71 -3.11 -11.27 4.95
C ARG A 71 -2.34 -11.40 3.64
N VAL A 72 -2.39 -10.37 2.80
CA VAL A 72 -1.68 -10.28 1.53
C VAL A 72 -0.74 -9.10 1.58
N GLY A 73 0.56 -9.32 1.38
CA GLY A 73 1.58 -8.27 1.38
C GLY A 73 2.13 -7.99 -0.01
N TYR A 74 2.33 -6.71 -0.32
CA TYR A 74 2.95 -6.24 -1.54
C TYR A 74 4.17 -5.39 -1.21
N TYR A 75 5.34 -5.74 -1.74
CA TYR A 75 6.52 -4.88 -1.64
C TYR A 75 6.37 -3.64 -2.51
N VAL A 76 6.63 -2.47 -1.94
CA VAL A 76 6.60 -1.17 -2.60
C VAL A 76 7.98 -0.54 -2.53
N ASN A 77 8.58 -0.21 -3.68
CA ASN A 77 9.86 0.49 -3.72
C ASN A 77 9.67 1.97 -4.01
N ASN A 78 9.99 2.81 -3.03
CA ASN A 78 9.94 4.27 -3.09
C ASN A 78 11.31 4.80 -3.55
N GLU A 79 11.35 5.49 -4.69
CA GLU A 79 12.58 6.11 -5.18
C GLU A 79 12.34 7.56 -5.60
N TYR A 80 13.40 8.36 -5.62
CA TYR A 80 13.35 9.68 -6.25
C TYR A 80 13.17 9.54 -7.76
N LEU A 81 12.29 10.35 -8.33
CA LEU A 81 12.10 10.40 -9.78
C LEU A 81 13.28 11.06 -10.49
N ASN A 82 13.95 12.01 -9.83
CA ASN A 82 15.13 12.69 -10.37
C ASN A 82 16.40 11.84 -10.15
N PRO A 83 17.14 11.46 -11.21
CA PRO A 83 18.40 10.72 -11.09
C PRO A 83 19.44 11.37 -10.17
N GLU A 84 19.54 12.70 -10.17
CA GLU A 84 20.51 13.42 -9.34
C GLU A 84 20.24 13.23 -7.84
N LEU A 85 18.96 13.22 -7.45
CA LEU A 85 18.53 12.96 -6.07
C LEU A 85 18.67 11.49 -5.68
N ARG A 86 18.70 10.57 -6.65
CA ARG A 86 18.99 9.16 -6.39
C ARG A 86 20.47 8.94 -6.08
N GLU A 87 21.35 9.61 -6.81
CA GLU A 87 22.80 9.52 -6.60
C GLU A 87 23.24 10.30 -5.35
N ASN A 88 22.60 11.44 -5.08
CA ASN A 88 22.91 12.30 -3.95
C ASN A 88 21.62 12.61 -3.15
N PRO A 89 21.13 11.65 -2.35
CA PRO A 89 19.91 11.84 -1.59
C PRO A 89 20.10 12.97 -0.56
N PRO A 90 19.11 13.86 -0.41
CA PRO A 90 19.16 14.91 0.60
C PRO A 90 19.11 14.31 2.01
N MET A 91 19.68 15.01 3.00
CA MET A 91 19.59 14.60 4.41
C MET A 91 18.15 14.46 4.91
N LYS A 92 17.25 15.30 4.39
CA LYS A 92 15.82 15.25 4.67
C LYS A 92 15.08 14.85 3.40
N PRO A 93 14.33 13.73 3.40
CA PRO A 93 13.62 13.29 2.22
C PRO A 93 12.55 14.28 1.77
N ASP A 94 12.57 14.65 0.49
CA ASP A 94 11.49 15.41 -0.13
C ASP A 94 10.40 14.47 -0.67
N PHE A 95 9.36 14.24 0.13
CA PHE A 95 8.21 13.40 -0.22
C PHE A 95 7.41 13.88 -1.44
N SER A 96 7.62 15.11 -1.93
CA SER A 96 7.02 15.56 -3.20
C SER A 96 7.72 14.97 -4.43
N GLN A 97 8.98 14.56 -4.27
CA GLN A 97 9.84 14.01 -5.32
C GLN A 97 10.08 12.50 -5.17
N VAL A 98 9.69 11.93 -4.03
CA VAL A 98 9.66 10.48 -3.80
C VAL A 98 8.33 9.92 -4.28
N GLY A 99 8.40 8.86 -5.09
CA GLY A 99 7.23 8.11 -5.50
C GLY A 99 7.53 6.63 -5.63
N PRO A 100 6.49 5.78 -5.69
CA PRO A 100 6.69 4.36 -5.97
C PRO A 100 7.16 4.21 -7.43
N VAL A 101 8.44 3.86 -7.64
CA VAL A 101 9.06 3.80 -8.99
C VAL A 101 8.97 2.42 -9.61
N SER A 102 8.74 1.38 -8.81
CA SER A 102 8.32 0.10 -9.36
C SER A 102 7.71 -0.74 -8.27
N THR A 103 6.45 -1.06 -8.46
CA THR A 103 5.83 -2.21 -7.83
C THR A 103 5.57 -3.14 -8.98
N SER A 104 6.35 -4.21 -9.10
CA SER A 104 5.97 -5.27 -10.01
C SER A 104 4.64 -5.84 -9.53
N CYS A 105 3.53 -5.39 -10.12
CA CYS A 105 2.45 -6.30 -10.42
C CYS A 105 1.79 -5.86 -11.72
N PHE A 106 1.97 -6.66 -12.76
CA PHE A 106 1.19 -6.56 -13.97
C PHE A 106 0.67 -7.95 -14.43
N GLN A 107 -0.66 -8.16 -14.55
CA GLN A 107 -1.40 -8.61 -15.78
C GLN A 107 -2.94 -8.60 -15.55
N GLN A 108 -3.74 -7.77 -16.22
CA GLN A 108 -4.40 -7.79 -17.55
C GLN A 108 -5.26 -9.02 -17.75
N GLY A 109 -6.57 -8.77 -17.78
CA GLY A 109 -7.57 -9.70 -17.30
C GLY A 109 -8.19 -9.16 -16.02
N ARG A 110 -8.67 -10.04 -15.14
CA ARG A 110 -9.43 -9.63 -13.95
C ARG A 110 -8.50 -9.19 -12.78
N SER A 111 -7.48 -8.38 -13.13
CA SER A 111 -6.73 -7.22 -12.54
C SER A 111 -6.16 -7.18 -11.12
N LEU A 112 -4.89 -6.76 -10.96
CA LEU A 112 -4.52 -5.42 -10.41
C LEU A 112 -3.09 -4.97 -10.77
N TYR A 113 -2.88 -3.64 -10.79
CA TYR A 113 -1.69 -2.93 -11.25
C TYR A 113 -1.32 -1.73 -10.36
N LEU A 114 -0.01 -1.45 -10.25
CA LEU A 114 0.55 -0.31 -9.52
C LEU A 114 1.32 0.61 -10.49
N GLY A 115 1.01 1.92 -10.50
CA GLY A 115 1.64 2.92 -11.37
C GLY A 115 1.62 4.32 -10.74
N GLY A 116 2.72 5.06 -10.90
CA GLY A 116 3.04 6.29 -10.15
C GLY A 116 2.69 7.63 -10.81
N VAL A 117 2.81 8.65 -9.96
CA VAL A 117 2.59 10.11 -10.04
C VAL A 117 1.12 10.59 -10.12
N GLN A 118 0.68 11.24 -9.02
CA GLN A 118 -0.69 11.65 -8.61
C GLN A 118 -1.49 10.55 -7.87
N PRO A 119 -2.37 10.92 -6.91
CA PRO A 119 -2.47 10.30 -5.58
C PRO A 119 -2.53 8.78 -5.63
N PHE A 120 -1.75 8.15 -4.74
CA PHE A 120 -1.65 6.69 -4.60
C PHE A 120 -3.05 6.07 -4.55
N LYS A 121 -3.49 5.48 -5.66
CA LYS A 121 -4.75 4.73 -5.74
C LYS A 121 -4.42 3.25 -5.82
N LEU A 122 -4.34 2.60 -4.67
CA LEU A 122 -4.22 1.16 -4.61
C LEU A 122 -5.57 0.54 -4.98
N GLY A 123 -5.69 -0.19 -6.08
CA GLY A 123 -7.00 -0.60 -6.59
C GLY A 123 -7.51 -2.00 -6.25
N VAL A 124 -7.12 -2.68 -5.17
CA VAL A 124 -7.10 -4.16 -5.07
C VAL A 124 -8.38 -4.90 -5.46
N LYS A 125 -8.20 -5.95 -6.26
CA LYS A 125 -9.24 -6.89 -6.66
C LYS A 125 -9.09 -8.20 -5.91
N VAL A 126 -9.88 -8.30 -4.86
CA VAL A 126 -9.96 -9.54 -4.10
C VAL A 126 -10.89 -10.49 -4.85
N THR A 127 -10.42 -11.71 -5.10
CA THR A 127 -11.29 -12.84 -5.49
C THR A 127 -11.34 -13.78 -4.30
N SER A 128 -12.49 -13.87 -3.63
CA SER A 128 -12.74 -14.86 -2.58
C SER A 128 -13.35 -16.13 -3.14
#